data_AF-A0A0A8WXV5-F1
#
_entry.id   AF-A0A0A8WXV5-F1
#
_cell.length_a   1.000
_cell.length_b   1.000
_cell.length_c   1.000
_cell.angle_alpha   90.00
_cell.angle_beta   90.00
_cell.angle_gamma   90.00
#
_symmetry.space_group_name_H-M   'P 1'
#
loop_
_entity.id
_entity.type
_entity.pdbx_description
1 polymer ?
#
loop_
_entity_poly.entity_id
_entity_poly.type
_entity_poly.pdbx_seq_one_letter_code
_entity_poly.pdbx_strand_id
1 'polypeptide(L)' 'MVWTEDHEGQIDRVEQLLSDCRMEMINVVIEKNLDLKSVLLEIDVKSRSRDECNRLVDRLSSIHGVSRIRLE' A
#
# COMPACT_ATOMS: atom_id res chain seq x y z
N MET A 1 -2.38 6.45 0.29
CA MET A 1 -3.52 5.61 -0.14
C MET A 1 -3.13 4.71 -1.31
N VAL A 2 -3.52 3.45 -1.26
CA VAL A 2 -3.25 2.41 -2.26
C VAL A 2 -4.57 1.71 -2.60
N TRP A 3 -4.96 1.74 -3.88
CA TRP A 3 -6.11 0.99 -4.38
C TRP A 3 -5.61 -0.30 -5.02
N THR A 4 -6.21 -1.41 -4.61
CA THR A 4 -5.87 -2.73 -5.10
C THR A 4 -7.11 -3.59 -5.29
N GLU A 5 -7.03 -4.59 -6.15
CA GLU A 5 -8.03 -5.65 -6.23
C GLU A 5 -8.03 -6.51 -4.95
N ASP A 6 -9.18 -7.05 -4.55
CA ASP A 6 -9.33 -7.93 -3.38
C ASP A 6 -8.93 -9.37 -3.73
N HIS A 7 -7.63 -9.61 -3.85
CA HIS A 7 -7.06 -10.95 -4.00
C HIS A 7 -6.62 -11.52 -2.65
N GLU A 8 -6.60 -12.85 -2.57
CA GLU A 8 -6.04 -13.55 -1.41
C GLU A 8 -4.55 -13.20 -1.24
N GLY A 9 -4.17 -12.86 0.01
CA GLY A 9 -2.81 -12.47 0.38
C GLY A 9 -2.39 -11.06 -0.10
N GLN A 10 -3.31 -10.26 -0.64
CA GLN A 10 -2.95 -8.94 -1.18
C GLN A 10 -2.51 -7.96 -0.09
N ILE A 11 -3.20 -7.98 1.05
CA ILE A 11 -2.87 -7.15 2.22
C ILE A 11 -1.50 -7.57 2.76
N ASP A 12 -1.28 -8.87 2.95
CA ASP A 12 0.00 -9.42 3.45
C ASP A 12 1.19 -9.01 2.57
N ARG A 13 1.02 -9.00 1.23
CA ARG A 13 2.05 -8.53 0.29
C ARG A 13 2.38 -7.06 0.47
N VAL A 14 1.37 -6.22 0.68
CA VAL A 14 1.56 -4.78 0.92
C VAL A 14 2.27 -4.54 2.26
N GLU A 15 1.85 -5.24 3.32
CA GLU A 15 2.49 -5.17 4.64
C GLU A 15 3.95 -5.63 4.60
N GLN A 16 4.22 -6.75 3.93
CA GLN A 16 5.58 -7.27 3.77
C GLN A 16 6.48 -6.28 3.02
N LEU A 17 5.96 -5.63 1.98
CA LEU A 17 6.70 -4.63 1.23
C LEU A 17 7.04 -3.40 2.08
N LEU A 18 6.10 -2.96 2.93
CA LEU A 18 6.31 -1.84 3.85
C LEU A 18 7.40 -2.18 4.88
N SER A 19 7.39 -3.41 5.40
CA SER A 19 8.42 -3.94 6.30
C SER A 19 9.80 -3.98 5.62
N ASP A 20 9.88 -4.47 4.38
CA ASP A 20 11.13 -4.50 3.59
C ASP A 20 11.70 -3.10 3.35
N CYS A 21 10.84 -2.10 3.16
CA CYS A 21 11.24 -0.70 3.01
C CYS A 21 11.72 -0.06 4.32
N ARG A 22 11.70 -0.80 5.44
CA ARG A 22 12.04 -0.32 6.79
C ARG A 22 11.26 0.93 7.19
N MET A 23 10.05 1.08 6.66
CA MET A 23 9.19 2.21 7.02
C MET A 23 8.44 1.90 8.30
N GLU A 24 8.38 2.90 9.18
CA GLU A 24 7.58 2.80 10.40
C GLU A 24 6.13 3.11 10.04
N MET A 25 5.30 2.08 10.08
CA MET A 25 3.87 2.20 9.86
C MET A 25 3.22 2.78 11.12
N ILE A 26 2.51 3.89 10.96
CA ILE A 26 1.83 4.58 12.06
C ILE A 26 0.40 4.07 12.18
N ASN A 27 -0.27 3.93 11.04
CA ASN A 27 -1.68 3.55 10.98
C ASN A 27 -1.99 2.89 9.63
N VAL A 28 -2.98 2.00 9.64
CA VAL A 28 -3.56 1.40 8.44
C VAL A 28 -5.07 1.36 8.56
N VAL A 29 -5.73 1.89 7.54
CA VAL A 29 -7.17 1.75 7.35
C VAL A 29 -7.40 0.89 6.12
N ILE A 30 -8.21 -0.15 6.29
CA ILE A 30 -8.57 -1.09 5.22
C ILE A 30 -10.06 -0.94 4.96
N GLU A 31 -10.40 -0.50 3.75
CA GLU A 31 -11.78 -0.43 3.29
C GLU A 31 -11.99 -1.42 2.16
N LYS A 32 -12.86 -2.41 2.38
CA LYS A 32 -13.23 -3.40 1.37
C LYS A 32 -14.54 -3.03 0.71
N ASN A 33 -14.52 -2.87 -0.61
CA ASN A 33 -15.71 -2.70 -1.41
C ASN A 33 -16.07 -4.04 -2.07
N LEU A 34 -17.10 -4.69 -1.53
CA LEU A 34 -17.55 -6.01 -1.98
C LEU A 34 -18.21 -5.96 -3.37
N ASP A 35 -18.84 -4.85 -3.73
CA ASP A 35 -19.51 -4.69 -5.03
C ASP A 35 -18.48 -4.57 -6.16
N LEU A 36 -17.38 -3.86 -5.91
CA LEU A 36 -16.31 -3.61 -6.87
C LEU A 36 -15.15 -4.62 -6.78
N LYS A 37 -15.20 -5.56 -5.82
CA LYS A 37 -14.11 -6.51 -5.51
C LYS A 37 -12.75 -5.80 -5.34
N SER A 38 -12.77 -4.66 -4.68
CA SER A 38 -11.58 -3.82 -4.51
C SER A 38 -11.33 -3.52 -3.04
N VAL A 39 -10.07 -3.37 -2.69
CA VAL A 39 -9.61 -2.93 -1.37
C VAL A 39 -8.91 -1.59 -1.52
N LEU A 40 -9.30 -0.64 -0.68
CA LEU A 40 -8.57 0.59 -0.44
C LEU A 40 -7.76 0.41 0.85
N LEU A 41 -6.46 0.67 0.75
CA LEU A 41 -5.54 0.71 1.86
C LEU A 41 -5.07 2.14 2.06
N GLU A 42 -5.47 2.78 3.14
CA GLU A 42 -4.87 4.04 3.59
C GLU A 42 -3.79 3.69 4.60
N ILE A 43 -2.57 4.09 4.30
CA ILE A 43 -1.38 3.69 5.06
C ILE A 43 -0.63 4.95 5.41
N ASP A 44 -0.54 5.23 6.70
CA ASP A 44 0.27 6.31 7.22
C ASP A 44 1.64 5.75 7.57
N VAL A 45 2.67 6.23 6.87
CA VAL A 45 4.05 5.82 7.09
C VAL A 45 4.90 7.01 7.50
N LYS A 46 5.80 6.79 8.45
CA LYS A 46 6.85 7.73 8.77
C LYS A 46 8.04 7.49 7.84
N SER A 47 8.39 8.51 7.07
CA SER A 47 9.56 8.50 6.20
C SER A 47 10.58 9.53 6.65
N ARG A 48 11.87 9.27 6.42
CA ARG A 48 12.96 10.20 6.71
C ARG A 48 13.33 11.03 5.48
N SER A 49 12.93 10.59 4.29
CA SER A 49 13.22 11.27 3.04
C SER A 49 12.14 11.07 1.98
N ARG A 50 12.04 12.02 1.06
CA ARG A 50 11.15 11.89 -0.11
C ARG A 50 11.56 10.73 -1.01
N ASP A 51 12.85 10.42 -1.09
CA ASP A 51 13.38 9.32 -1.89
C ASP A 51 12.91 7.95 -1.38
N GLU A 52 12.81 7.77 -0.07
CA GLU A 52 12.22 6.57 0.54
C GLU A 52 10.74 6.41 0.14
N CYS A 53 9.96 7.51 0.18
CA CYS A 53 8.56 7.49 -0.25
C CYS A 53 8.42 7.12 -1.73
N ASN A 54 9.26 7.69 -2.60
CA ASN A 54 9.22 7.39 -4.04
C ASN A 54 9.55 5.92 -4.30
N ARG A 55 10.59 5.37 -3.66
CA ARG A 55 10.93 3.95 -3.77
C ARG A 55 9.80 3.04 -3.29
N LEU A 56 9.10 3.42 -2.22
CA LEU A 56 7.93 2.69 -1.75
C LEU A 56 6.84 2.70 -2.83
N VAL A 57 6.53 3.84 -3.42
CA VAL A 57 5.53 3.95 -4.50
C VAL A 57 5.91 3.08 -5.69
N ASP A 58 7.16 3.14 -6.15
CA ASP A 58 7.62 2.33 -7.28
C ASP A 58 7.43 0.84 -6.99
N ARG A 59 7.81 0.39 -5.79
CA ARG A 59 7.65 -1.00 -5.37
C ARG A 59 6.17 -1.41 -5.21
N LEU A 60 5.33 -0.58 -4.61
CA LEU A 60 3.89 -0.83 -4.50
C LEU A 60 3.24 -0.92 -5.87
N SER A 61 3.65 -0.09 -6.83
CA SER A 61 3.11 -0.10 -8.20
C SER A 61 3.44 -1.38 -8.97
N SER A 62 4.47 -2.12 -8.53
CA SER A 62 4.85 -3.40 -9.10
C SER A 62 4.03 -4.59 -8.59
N ILE A 63 3.24 -4.40 -7.52
CA ILE A 63 2.34 -5.44 -7.00
C ILE A 63 1.18 -5.62 -7.98
N HIS A 64 1.00 -6.84 -8.45
CA HIS A 64 -0.14 -7.20 -9.30
C HIS A 64 -1.47 -6.91 -8.60
N GLY A 65 -2.40 -6.26 -9.29
CA GLY A 65 -3.69 -5.84 -8.75
C GLY A 65 -3.69 -4.45 -8.10
N VAL A 66 -2.53 -3.81 -7.87
CA VAL A 66 -2.47 -2.40 -7.48
C VAL A 66 -2.79 -1.53 -8.69
N SER A 67 -3.87 -0.75 -8.60
CA SER A 67 -4.37 0.08 -9.70
C SER A 67 -4.00 1.55 -9.54
N ARG A 68 -3.86 2.02 -8.29
CA ARG A 68 -3.57 3.43 -8.01
C ARG A 68 -2.85 3.61 -6.68
N ILE A 69 -1.90 4.54 -6.66
CA ILE A 69 -1.22 4.99 -5.44
C ILE A 69 -1.31 6.51 -5.37
N ARG A 70 -1.61 7.04 -4.18
CA ARG A 70 -1.62 8.47 -3.89
C ARG A 70 -0.83 8.73 -2.62
N LEU A 71 0.22 9.54 -2.73
CA LEU A 71 0.94 10.12 -1.61
C LEU A 71 0.23 11.42 -1.22
N GLU A 72 -0.06 11.59 0.07
CA GLU A 72 -0.57 12.83 0.65
C GLU A 72 0.41 13.35 1.70
#